data_AF-A0AAU3UM65-F1
#
_entry.id   AF-A0AAU3UM65-F1
#
_cell.length_a   1.000
_cell.length_b   1.000
_cell.length_c   1.000
_cell.angle_alpha   90.00
_cell.angle_beta   90.00
_cell.angle_gamma   90.00
#
_symmetry.space_group_name_H-M   'P 1'
#
loop_
_entity.id
_entity.type
_entity.pdbx_description
1 polymer ?
#
loop_
_entity_poly.entity_id
_entity_poly.type
_entity_poly.pdbx_seq_one_letter_code
_entity_poly.pdbx_strand_id
1 'polypeptide(L)'
;MPLFMDIHNLPEPVDAEQAAAAHAADLAAQSAYGVDYCNYWLAADGKQIFCLVSAPDAETAALVHREAHGLVADEIHEVTEGK
;
A
#
# COMPACT_ATOMS: atom_id res chain seq x y z
N MET A 1 -8.09 -14.26 -2.74
CA MET A 1 -8.20 -13.16 -1.79
C MET A 1 -8.89 -12.00 -2.48
N PRO A 2 -9.70 -11.18 -1.78
CA PRO A 2 -10.17 -9.91 -2.29
C PRO A 2 -9.00 -8.97 -2.60
N LEU A 3 -9.25 -7.97 -3.45
CA LEU A 3 -8.31 -6.89 -3.74
C LEU A 3 -8.72 -5.65 -2.98
N PHE A 4 -7.73 -4.89 -2.52
CA PHE A 4 -7.93 -3.59 -1.90
C PHE A 4 -7.06 -2.56 -2.61
N MET A 5 -7.59 -1.34 -2.70
CA MET A 5 -6.84 -0.15 -3.04
C MET A 5 -6.64 0.65 -1.76
N ASP A 6 -5.39 0.75 -1.32
CA ASP A 6 -5.02 1.68 -0.26
C ASP A 6 -4.56 3.03 -0.83
N ILE A 7 -4.79 4.09 -0.07
CA ILE A 7 -4.46 5.46 -0.47
C ILE A 7 -3.76 6.14 0.71
N HIS A 8 -2.57 6.66 0.45
CA HIS A 8 -1.80 7.48 1.38
C HIS A 8 -1.81 8.94 0.92
N ASN A 9 -2.24 9.84 1.77
CA ASN A 9 -2.21 11.29 1.56
C ASN A 9 -1.01 11.87 2.33
N LEU A 10 0.00 12.28 1.60
CA LEU A 10 1.28 12.72 2.17
C LEU A 10 1.24 14.24 2.43
N PRO A 11 1.62 14.69 3.65
CA PRO A 11 1.65 16.13 3.96
C PRO A 11 2.70 16.87 3.13
N GLU A 12 3.81 16.19 2.84
CA GLU A 12 4.90 16.66 2.00
C GLU A 12 5.13 15.68 0.84
N PRO A 13 5.51 16.16 -0.35
CA PRO A 13 5.73 15.30 -1.50
C PRO A 13 6.94 14.39 -1.29
N VAL A 14 6.86 13.17 -1.82
CA VAL A 14 7.99 12.24 -1.90
C VAL A 14 8.37 11.99 -3.35
N ASP A 15 9.61 11.58 -3.58
CA ASP A 15 10.07 11.14 -4.89
C ASP A 15 9.83 9.63 -5.13
N ALA A 16 10.16 9.18 -6.34
CA ALA A 16 9.99 7.80 -6.74
C ALA A 16 10.90 6.82 -5.97
N GLU A 17 12.06 7.27 -5.49
CA GLU A 17 12.98 6.42 -4.73
C GLU A 17 12.42 6.17 -3.32
N GLN A 18 11.89 7.21 -2.68
CA GLN A 18 11.22 7.10 -1.38
C GLN A 18 9.97 6.21 -1.46
N ALA A 19 9.15 6.36 -2.51
CA ALA A 19 7.99 5.50 -2.72
C ALA A 19 8.38 4.03 -2.97
N ALA A 20 9.42 3.80 -3.78
CA ALA A 20 9.94 2.46 -4.03
C ALA A 20 10.51 1.79 -2.78
N ALA A 21 11.19 2.56 -1.92
CA ALA A 21 11.71 2.06 -0.65
C ALA A 21 10.60 1.66 0.33
N ALA A 22 9.51 2.44 0.41
CA ALA A 22 8.34 2.10 1.22
C ALA A 22 7.70 0.79 0.72
N HIS A 23 7.43 0.69 -0.58
CA HIS A 23 6.87 -0.53 -1.16
C HIS A 23 7.78 -1.75 -0.98
N ALA A 24 9.10 -1.59 -1.08
CA ALA A 24 10.04 -2.68 -0.81
C ALA A 24 9.99 -3.15 0.65
N ALA A 25 9.72 -2.26 1.60
CA ALA A 25 9.51 -2.63 3.00
C ALA A 25 8.20 -3.42 3.19
N ASP A 26 7.12 -3.03 2.51
CA ASP A 26 5.86 -3.81 2.50
C ASP A 26 6.09 -5.23 1.99
N LEU A 27 6.77 -5.36 0.84
CA LEU A 27 7.09 -6.67 0.24
C LEU A 27 7.92 -7.56 1.16
N ALA A 28 8.80 -6.98 1.98
CA ALA A 28 9.59 -7.72 2.96
C ALA A 28 8.76 -8.23 4.14
N ALA A 29 7.70 -7.50 4.55
CA ALA A 29 6.86 -7.83 5.69
C ALA A 29 5.63 -8.69 5.34
N GLN A 30 5.09 -8.57 4.13
CA GLN A 30 3.79 -9.11 3.73
C GLN A 30 3.59 -10.62 3.96
N SER A 31 4.66 -11.41 3.80
CA SER A 31 4.57 -12.89 3.85
C SER A 31 4.17 -13.41 5.23
N ALA A 32 4.48 -12.67 6.30
CA ALA A 32 4.08 -13.01 7.66
C ALA A 32 2.55 -12.92 7.88
N TYR A 33 1.86 -12.19 7.00
CA TYR A 33 0.42 -11.90 7.09
C TYR A 33 -0.41 -12.58 6.00
N GLY A 34 0.23 -13.32 5.08
CA GLY A 34 -0.45 -13.90 3.93
C GLY A 34 -1.03 -12.84 2.98
N VAL A 35 -0.41 -11.66 2.94
CA VAL A 35 -0.77 -10.52 2.09
C VAL A 35 0.16 -10.46 0.87
N ASP A 36 -0.34 -9.92 -0.25
CA ASP A 36 0.42 -9.67 -1.47
C ASP A 36 0.19 -8.23 -1.96
N TYR A 37 1.17 -7.35 -1.76
CA TYR A 37 1.22 -6.00 -2.34
C TYR A 37 1.61 -6.10 -3.81
N CYS A 38 0.61 -6.10 -4.68
CA CYS A 38 0.76 -6.43 -6.09
C CYS A 38 1.48 -5.33 -6.88
N ASN A 39 1.10 -4.06 -6.69
CA ASN A 39 1.69 -2.92 -7.39
C ASN A 39 1.38 -1.60 -6.68
N TYR A 40 2.06 -0.51 -7.08
CA TYR A 40 1.83 0.82 -6.55
C TYR A 40 2.00 1.92 -7.61
N TRP A 41 1.43 3.10 -7.32
CA TRP A 41 1.56 4.30 -8.13
C TRP A 41 1.79 5.53 -7.24
N LEU A 42 2.77 6.36 -7.61
CA LEU A 42 2.98 7.68 -7.02
C LEU A 42 2.29 8.73 -7.89
N ALA A 43 1.46 9.59 -7.29
CA ALA A 43 0.84 10.72 -7.98
C ALA A 43 1.92 11.68 -8.51
N ALA A 44 1.62 12.38 -9.61
CA ALA A 44 2.60 13.24 -10.28
C ALA A 44 3.12 14.41 -9.42
N ASP A 45 2.36 14.84 -8.41
CA ASP A 45 2.77 15.87 -7.45
C ASP A 45 3.54 15.31 -6.24
N GLY A 46 3.70 13.99 -6.15
CA GLY A 46 4.36 13.28 -5.07
C GLY A 46 3.56 13.19 -3.78
N LYS A 47 2.29 13.64 -3.76
CA LYS A 47 1.50 13.79 -2.53
C LYS A 47 0.52 12.66 -2.26
N GLN A 48 0.40 11.70 -3.18
CA GLN A 48 -0.40 10.52 -2.97
C GLN A 48 0.30 9.26 -3.47
N ILE A 49 0.15 8.19 -2.72
CA ILE A 49 0.52 6.84 -3.14
C ILE A 49 -0.74 5.97 -3.14
N PHE A 50 -0.87 5.16 -4.18
CA PHE A 50 -1.93 4.18 -4.34
C PHE A 50 -1.29 2.80 -4.38
N CYS A 51 -1.66 1.85 -3.53
CA CYS A 51 -1.21 0.47 -3.66
C CYS A 51 -2.39 -0.47 -3.89
N LEU A 52 -2.20 -1.39 -4.84
CA LEU A 52 -3.11 -2.51 -5.04
C LEU A 52 -2.57 -3.70 -4.24
N VAL A 53 -3.40 -4.21 -3.33
CA VAL A 53 -3.03 -5.31 -2.42
C VAL A 53 -4.08 -6.41 -2.44
N SER A 54 -3.65 -7.67 -2.49
CA SER A 54 -4.46 -8.85 -2.23
C SER A 54 -4.29 -9.27 -0.79
N ALA A 55 -5.35 -9.19 0.01
CA ALA A 55 -5.31 -9.46 1.46
C ALA A 55 -6.56 -10.23 1.90
N PRO A 56 -6.56 -10.88 3.09
CA PRO A 56 -7.79 -11.49 3.64
C PRO A 56 -8.84 -10.43 4.02
N ASP A 57 -8.40 -9.28 4.51
CA ASP A 57 -9.22 -8.11 4.86
C ASP A 57 -8.36 -6.82 4.89
N ALA A 58 -9.03 -5.67 4.96
CA ALA A 58 -8.37 -4.35 4.99
C ALA A 58 -7.49 -4.14 6.23
N GLU A 59 -7.86 -4.72 7.38
CA GLU A 59 -7.09 -4.59 8.61
C GLU A 59 -5.74 -5.30 8.49
N THR A 60 -5.72 -6.48 7.89
CA THR A 60 -4.50 -7.26 7.65
C THR A 60 -3.58 -6.58 6.65
N ALA A 61 -4.12 -5.94 5.60
CA ALA A 61 -3.32 -5.07 4.73
C ALA A 61 -2.68 -3.92 5.55
N ALA A 62 -3.46 -3.21 6.37
CA ALA A 62 -2.96 -2.12 7.20
C ALA A 62 -1.86 -2.54 8.22
N LEU A 63 -1.89 -3.79 8.71
CA LEU A 63 -0.84 -4.32 9.60
C LEU A 63 0.51 -4.42 8.90
N VAL A 64 0.55 -4.76 7.61
CA VAL A 64 1.81 -4.84 6.86
C VAL A 64 2.49 -3.48 6.82
N HIS A 65 1.78 -2.43 6.40
CA HIS A 65 2.32 -1.06 6.43
C HIS A 65 2.80 -0.62 7.80
N ARG A 66 2.02 -0.96 8.85
CA ARG A 66 2.34 -0.59 10.23
C ARG A 66 3.69 -1.18 10.66
N GLU A 67 3.93 -2.45 10.36
CA GLU A 67 5.17 -3.14 10.71
C GLU A 67 6.33 -2.81 9.78
N ALA A 68 6.05 -2.58 8.49
CA ALA A 68 7.06 -2.29 7.49
C ALA A 68 7.71 -0.92 7.70
N HIS A 69 6.91 0.12 7.92
CA HIS A 69 7.39 1.50 7.99
C HIS A 69 6.51 2.44 8.85
N GLY A 70 5.41 1.95 9.42
CA GLY A 70 4.53 2.74 10.29
C GLY A 70 3.59 3.72 9.58
N LEU A 71 3.68 3.83 8.25
CA LEU A 71 2.79 4.70 7.44
C LEU A 71 1.55 3.90 7.04
N VAL A 72 0.56 3.84 7.92
CA VAL A 72 -0.72 3.21 7.59
C VAL A 72 -1.48 4.08 6.58
N ALA A 73 -2.14 3.45 5.61
CA ALA A 73 -2.97 4.15 4.63
C ALA A 73 -4.11 4.94 5.28
N ASP A 74 -4.46 6.08 4.70
CA ASP A 74 -5.58 6.92 5.15
C ASP A 74 -6.92 6.31 4.72
N GLU A 75 -6.94 5.62 3.58
CA GLU A 75 -8.11 4.94 3.04
C GLU A 75 -7.74 3.55 2.54
N ILE A 76 -8.64 2.58 2.72
CA ILE A 76 -8.52 1.23 2.16
C ILE A 76 -9.89 0.81 1.66
N HIS A 77 -10.02 0.60 0.35
CA HIS A 77 -11.28 0.22 -0.30
C HIS A 77 -11.16 -1.17 -0.89
N GLU A 78 -12.11 -2.06 -0.62
CA GLU A 78 -12.22 -3.31 -1.37
C GLU A 78 -12.60 -2.98 -2.82
N VAL A 79 -11.86 -3.53 -3.79
CA VAL A 79 -12.01 -3.21 -5.21
C VAL A 79 -12.15 -4.46 -6.06
N THR A 80 -12.77 -4.29 -7.23
CA THR A 80 -12.82 -5.32 -8.27
C THR A 80 -12.14 -4.78 -9.52
N GLU A 81 -11.24 -5.56 -10.11
CA GLU A 81 -10.55 -5.18 -11.35
C GLU A 81 -11.54 -5.27 -12.53
N GLY A 82 -11.77 -4.15 -13.22
CA GLY A 82 -12.79 -4.01 -14.27
C GLY A 82 -12.40 -4.59 -15.63
N LYS A 83 -11.99 -5.86 -15.69
CA LYS A 83 -11.62 -6.56 -16.93
C LYS A 83 -12.84 -6.97 -17.75
#